data_AF-A0A381P1F2-F1
#
_entry.id   AF-A0A381P1F2-F1
#
_cell.length_a   1.000
_cell.length_b   1.000
_cell.length_c   1.000
_cell.angle_alpha   90.00
_cell.angle_beta   90.00
_cell.angle_gamma   90.00
#
_symmetry.space_group_name_H-M   'P 1'
#
loop_
_entity.id
_entity.type
_entity.pdbx_description
1 polymer ?
#
loop_
_entity_poly.entity_id
_entity_poly.type
_entity_poly.pdbx_seq_one_letter_code
_entity_poly.pdbx_strand_id
1 'polypeptide(L)'
;MGAYGVAHGEVIVDPEARRDLEALEAIAENSRITQRGLSTKLGIALGLANLYVKRLVRKGYVKCVNFKPNRILYVLTPTGIAEKTRLTYEFMDYSMFLYGQVRQHLRSVLQPFTEGQRRRVAIYGTGEAAELAYLSLTELGMELVAIFNGVGADKFLGMPVQDIREQHSVDYDLIIVATLEQPGAMVEGLLNYGVPREKIVMFQN
;
A
#
# COMPACT_ATOMS: atom_id res chain seq x y z
N MET A 1 -20.09 13.80 -6.71
CA MET A 1 -19.80 12.38 -6.51
C MET A 1 -18.32 12.32 -6.13
N GLY A 2 -17.97 11.75 -4.97
CA GLY A 2 -16.57 11.68 -4.52
C GLY A 2 -15.74 10.80 -5.44
N ALA A 3 -14.46 11.10 -5.60
CA ALA A 3 -13.52 10.34 -6.41
C ALA A 3 -13.17 8.98 -5.81
N TYR A 4 -13.29 8.89 -4.48
CA TYR A 4 -13.12 7.68 -3.72
C TYR A 4 -14.31 7.54 -2.80
N GLY A 5 -14.93 6.36 -2.78
CA GLY A 5 -16.12 6.14 -1.97
C GLY A 5 -16.47 4.67 -1.83
N VAL A 6 -17.33 4.40 -0.85
CA VAL A 6 -17.89 3.08 -0.60
C VAL A 6 -19.39 3.17 -0.85
N ALA A 7 -19.89 2.43 -1.83
CA ALA A 7 -21.31 2.33 -2.10
C ALA A 7 -21.70 0.85 -2.07
N HIS A 8 -22.69 0.49 -1.25
CA HIS A 8 -23.18 -0.88 -1.12
C HIS A 8 -22.10 -1.93 -0.78
N GLY A 9 -21.06 -1.54 -0.03
CA GLY A 9 -19.95 -2.43 0.31
C GLY A 9 -18.91 -2.61 -0.80
N GLU A 10 -19.13 -2.02 -1.97
CA GLU A 10 -18.16 -1.99 -3.05
C GLU A 10 -17.30 -0.72 -3.01
N VAL A 11 -16.01 -0.95 -3.24
CA VAL A 11 -14.99 0.07 -3.37
C VAL A 11 -15.13 0.74 -4.73
N ILE A 12 -15.46 2.03 -4.75
CA ILE A 12 -15.48 2.85 -5.95
C ILE A 12 -14.24 3.73 -5.93
N VAL A 13 -13.31 3.43 -6.83
CA VAL A 13 -12.15 4.27 -7.11
C VAL A 13 -12.35 4.85 -8.50
N ASP A 14 -12.40 6.17 -8.61
CA ASP A 14 -12.25 6.86 -9.88
C ASP A 14 -10.76 6.81 -10.28
N PRO A 15 -10.38 6.01 -11.29
CA PRO A 15 -8.99 5.91 -11.71
C PRO A 15 -8.48 7.24 -12.25
N GLU A 16 -9.36 8.10 -12.79
CA GLU A 16 -8.99 9.41 -13.28
C GLU A 16 -8.57 10.33 -12.14
N ALA A 17 -9.34 10.35 -11.06
CA ALA A 17 -9.05 11.19 -9.90
C ALA A 17 -7.72 10.82 -9.23
N ARG A 18 -7.38 9.52 -9.19
CA ARG A 18 -6.05 9.08 -8.73
C ARG A 18 -4.93 9.64 -9.60
N ARG A 19 -5.10 9.59 -10.91
CA ARG A 19 -4.09 10.12 -11.85
C ARG A 19 -3.99 11.64 -11.78
N ASP A 20 -5.11 12.33 -11.58
CA ASP A 20 -5.12 13.78 -11.35
C ASP A 20 -4.39 14.13 -10.04
N LEU A 21 -4.63 13.41 -8.94
CA LEU A 21 -3.92 13.60 -7.67
C LEU A 21 -2.40 13.40 -7.82
N GLU A 22 -1.98 12.26 -8.38
CA GLU A 22 -0.56 11.94 -8.60
C GLU A 22 0.14 13.02 -9.48
N ALA A 23 -0.55 13.52 -10.50
CA ALA A 23 -0.01 14.56 -11.37
C ALA A 23 0.07 15.93 -10.68
N LEU A 24 -0.96 16.31 -9.91
CA LEU A 24 -0.95 17.55 -9.12
C LEU A 24 0.14 17.53 -8.05
N GLU A 25 0.38 16.39 -7.41
CA GLU A 25 1.48 16.18 -6.47
C GLU A 25 2.85 16.34 -7.15
N ALA A 26 3.07 15.67 -8.28
CA ALA A 26 4.31 15.77 -9.03
C ALA A 26 4.63 17.20 -9.48
N ILE A 27 3.62 17.96 -9.89
CA ILE A 27 3.76 19.36 -10.30
C ILE A 27 4.02 20.26 -9.08
N ALA A 28 3.34 20.03 -7.95
CA ALA A 28 3.55 20.79 -6.72
C ALA A 28 4.97 20.63 -6.18
N GLU A 29 5.51 19.41 -6.21
CA GLU A 29 6.88 19.12 -5.76
C GLU A 29 7.94 19.70 -6.71
N ASN A 30 7.68 19.66 -8.02
CA ASN A 30 8.62 20.14 -9.02
C ASN A 30 7.92 20.86 -10.18
N SER A 31 7.83 22.18 -10.08
CA SER A 31 7.26 23.03 -11.13
C SER A 31 8.01 22.98 -12.47
N ARG A 32 9.24 22.44 -12.49
CA ARG A 32 10.09 22.29 -13.68
C ARG A 32 10.00 20.89 -14.30
N ILE A 33 9.10 20.05 -13.79
CA ILE A 33 8.89 18.70 -14.33
C ILE A 33 8.54 18.78 -15.81
N THR A 34 9.19 17.96 -16.63
CA THR A 34 8.85 17.84 -18.05
C THR A 34 7.73 16.81 -18.22
N GLN A 35 7.04 16.81 -19.36
CA GLN A 35 6.05 15.76 -19.66
C GLN A 35 6.67 14.36 -19.63
N ARG A 36 7.95 14.23 -20.01
CA ARG A 36 8.70 12.97 -19.92
C ARG A 36 9.04 12.62 -18.46
N GLY A 37 9.40 13.61 -17.65
CA GLY A 37 9.57 13.40 -16.21
C GLY A 37 8.27 12.94 -15.54
N LEU A 38 7.16 13.57 -15.91
CA LEU A 38 5.83 13.18 -15.43
C LEU A 38 5.45 11.78 -15.89
N SER A 39 5.72 11.42 -17.15
CA SER A 39 5.43 10.08 -17.66
C SER A 39 6.21 9.00 -16.91
N THR A 40 7.49 9.23 -16.64
CA THR A 40 8.32 8.32 -15.83
C THR A 40 7.79 8.19 -14.41
N LYS A 41 7.45 9.32 -13.76
CA LYS A 41 6.94 9.30 -12.37
C LYS A 41 5.59 8.59 -12.24
N LEU A 42 4.71 8.75 -13.23
CA LEU A 42 3.38 8.13 -13.23
C LEU A 42 3.37 6.70 -13.81
N GLY A 43 4.46 6.25 -14.42
CA GLY A 43 4.53 4.95 -15.12
C GLY A 43 3.63 4.86 -16.34
N ILE A 44 3.43 5.96 -17.07
CA ILE A 44 2.53 6.05 -18.23
C ILE A 44 3.28 6.44 -19.51
N ALA A 45 2.64 6.26 -20.67
CA ALA A 45 3.17 6.76 -21.94
C ALA A 45 3.27 8.30 -21.97
N LEU A 46 4.28 8.83 -22.67
CA LEU A 46 4.49 10.27 -22.82
C LEU A 46 3.26 11.02 -23.36
N GLY A 47 2.55 10.40 -24.32
CA GLY A 47 1.31 10.95 -24.88
C GLY A 47 0.21 11.12 -23.82
N LEU A 48 0.06 10.14 -22.92
CA LEU A 48 -0.89 10.22 -21.81
C LEU A 48 -0.50 11.31 -20.82
N ALA A 49 0.77 11.44 -20.47
CA ALA A 49 1.24 12.52 -19.60
C ALA A 49 0.90 13.91 -20.19
N ASN A 50 1.10 14.11 -21.49
CA ASN A 50 0.70 15.35 -22.18
C ASN A 50 -0.82 15.58 -22.13
N LEU A 51 -1.62 14.53 -22.32
CA LEU A 51 -3.09 14.61 -22.21
C LEU A 51 -3.53 15.01 -20.80
N TYR A 52 -2.94 14.42 -19.75
CA TYR A 52 -3.22 14.79 -18.36
C TYR A 52 -2.87 16.25 -18.08
N VAL A 53 -1.67 16.70 -18.46
CA VAL A 53 -1.28 18.11 -18.28
C VAL A 53 -2.27 19.05 -18.97
N LYS A 54 -2.62 18.79 -20.23
CA LYS A 54 -3.60 19.61 -20.97
C LYS A 54 -4.97 19.60 -20.29
N ARG A 55 -5.40 18.47 -19.73
CA ARG A 55 -6.66 18.35 -19.00
C ARG A 55 -6.64 19.16 -17.71
N LEU A 56 -5.59 19.04 -16.90
CA LEU A 56 -5.43 19.81 -15.66
C LEU A 56 -5.37 21.33 -15.92
N VAL A 57 -4.78 21.73 -17.05
CA VAL A 57 -4.82 23.14 -17.50
C VAL A 57 -6.24 23.56 -17.88
N ARG A 58 -6.98 22.73 -18.63
CA ARG A 58 -8.38 23.01 -19.01
C ARG A 58 -9.32 23.08 -17.79
N LYS A 59 -9.10 22.22 -16.78
CA LYS A 59 -9.82 22.26 -15.49
C LYS A 59 -9.43 23.49 -14.65
N GLY A 60 -8.40 24.24 -15.05
CA GLY A 60 -7.92 25.42 -14.34
C GLY A 60 -7.06 25.09 -13.11
N TYR A 61 -6.66 23.84 -12.92
CA TYR A 61 -5.85 23.40 -11.78
C TYR A 61 -4.35 23.69 -11.96
N VAL A 62 -3.88 23.69 -13.21
CA VAL A 62 -2.48 23.93 -13.55
C VAL A 62 -2.39 25.11 -14.52
N LYS A 63 -1.38 25.95 -14.33
CA LYS A 63 -0.99 27.00 -15.27
C LYS A 63 0.38 26.69 -15.88
N CYS A 64 0.46 26.79 -17.20
CA CYS A 64 1.73 26.75 -17.92
C CYS A 64 2.34 28.16 -17.96
N VAL A 65 3.56 28.31 -17.48
CA VAL A 65 4.30 29.59 -17.48
C VAL A 65 5.58 29.43 -18.29
N ASN A 66 5.78 30.29 -19.28
CA ASN A 66 7.04 30.34 -20.01
C ASN A 66 8.08 31.07 -19.15
N PHE A 67 9.10 30.35 -18.69
CA PHE A 67 10.17 30.92 -17.86
C PHE A 67 11.39 31.35 -18.68
N LYS A 68 11.71 30.60 -19.75
CA LYS A 68 12.75 30.90 -20.75
C LYS A 68 12.32 30.34 -22.10
N PRO A 69 12.96 30.73 -23.23
CA PRO A 69 12.82 30.00 -24.49
C PRO A 69 13.03 28.51 -24.24
N ASN A 70 12.11 27.68 -24.72
CA ASN A 70 12.09 26.22 -24.54
C ASN A 70 12.00 25.72 -23.09
N ARG A 71 11.53 26.54 -22.15
CA ARG A 71 11.32 26.12 -20.75
C ARG A 71 9.96 26.54 -20.20
N ILE A 72 9.09 25.55 -20.07
CA ILE A 72 7.77 25.66 -19.48
C ILE A 72 7.86 25.27 -17.99
N LEU A 73 7.18 26.04 -17.15
CA LEU A 73 6.87 25.66 -15.77
C LEU A 73 5.40 25.28 -15.66
N TYR A 74 5.13 24.23 -14.91
CA TYR A 74 3.78 23.88 -14.49
C TYR A 74 3.60 24.34 -13.05
N VAL A 75 2.60 25.17 -12.80
CA VAL A 75 2.35 25.73 -11.47
C VAL A 75 0.91 25.46 -11.09
N LEU A 76 0.67 24.99 -9.86
CA LEU A 76 -0.71 24.85 -9.36
C LEU A 76 -1.35 26.23 -9.20
N THR A 77 -2.61 26.34 -9.62
CA THR A 77 -3.45 27.50 -9.31
C THR A 77 -4.06 27.34 -7.90
N PRO A 78 -4.66 28.39 -7.32
CA PRO A 78 -5.41 28.24 -6.07
C PRO A 78 -6.50 27.14 -6.15
N THR A 79 -7.19 27.04 -7.30
CA THR A 79 -8.17 25.98 -7.57
C THR A 79 -7.50 24.60 -7.62
N GLY A 80 -6.31 24.49 -8.22
CA GLY A 80 -5.56 23.23 -8.26
C GLY A 80 -5.02 22.79 -6.91
N ILE A 81 -4.65 23.74 -6.04
CA ILE A 81 -4.29 23.45 -4.64
C ILE A 81 -5.52 22.91 -3.90
N ALA A 82 -6.67 23.59 -4.00
CA ALA A 82 -7.91 23.15 -3.37
C ALA A 82 -8.33 21.75 -3.85
N GLU A 83 -8.23 21.48 -5.15
CA GLU A 83 -8.55 20.17 -5.70
C GLU A 83 -7.57 19.08 -5.25
N LYS A 84 -6.25 19.38 -5.26
CA LYS A 84 -5.25 18.46 -4.71
C LYS A 84 -5.61 18.10 -3.26
N THR A 85 -5.90 19.10 -2.42
CA THR A 85 -6.29 18.89 -1.02
C THR A 85 -7.55 18.03 -0.90
N ARG A 86 -8.58 18.30 -1.71
CA ARG A 86 -9.82 17.49 -1.72
C ARG A 86 -9.53 16.03 -2.08
N LEU A 87 -8.80 15.80 -3.15
CA LEU A 87 -8.43 14.46 -3.61
C LEU A 87 -7.55 13.73 -2.60
N THR A 88 -6.60 14.41 -1.95
CA THR A 88 -5.80 13.84 -0.86
C THR A 88 -6.69 13.40 0.29
N TYR A 89 -7.66 14.24 0.72
CA TYR A 89 -8.56 13.89 1.82
C TYR A 89 -9.42 12.65 1.47
N GLU A 90 -10.00 12.62 0.27
CA GLU A 90 -10.80 11.47 -0.19
C GLU A 90 -9.95 10.20 -0.31
N PHE A 91 -8.72 10.31 -0.79
CA PHE A 91 -7.78 9.19 -0.81
C PHE A 91 -7.45 8.68 0.60
N MET A 92 -7.25 9.58 1.58
CA MET A 92 -6.98 9.20 2.96
C MET A 92 -8.17 8.49 3.61
N ASP A 93 -9.38 9.02 3.44
CA ASP A 93 -10.61 8.41 3.97
C ASP A 93 -10.82 6.99 3.40
N TYR A 94 -10.66 6.86 2.08
CA TYR A 94 -10.69 5.57 1.40
C TYR A 94 -9.61 4.61 1.88
N SER A 95 -8.38 5.09 2.05
CA SER A 95 -7.28 4.27 2.58
C SER A 95 -7.63 3.75 3.97
N MET A 96 -8.12 4.62 4.86
CA MET A 96 -8.52 4.23 6.22
C MET A 96 -9.64 3.19 6.22
N PHE A 97 -10.61 3.30 5.30
CA PHE A 97 -11.65 2.29 5.13
C PHE A 97 -11.05 0.93 4.74
N LEU A 98 -10.17 0.89 3.73
CA LEU A 98 -9.49 -0.35 3.33
C LEU A 98 -8.68 -0.97 4.48
N TYR A 99 -7.96 -0.14 5.23
CA TYR A 99 -7.25 -0.55 6.43
C TYR A 99 -8.18 -1.24 7.43
N GLY A 100 -9.38 -0.69 7.65
CA GLY A 100 -10.42 -1.30 8.47
C GLY A 100 -10.88 -2.67 7.95
N GLN A 101 -11.11 -2.79 6.64
CA GLN A 101 -11.52 -4.05 5.99
C GLN A 101 -10.45 -5.14 6.16
N VAL A 102 -9.19 -4.82 5.88
CA VAL A 102 -8.06 -5.76 6.04
C VAL A 102 -7.93 -6.22 7.49
N ARG A 103 -8.07 -5.31 8.46
CA ARG A 103 -8.03 -5.64 9.89
C ARG A 103 -9.20 -6.54 10.32
N GLN A 104 -10.41 -6.29 9.81
CA GLN A 104 -11.57 -7.13 10.10
C GLN A 104 -11.41 -8.54 9.53
N HIS A 105 -10.87 -8.65 8.31
CA HIS A 105 -10.57 -9.93 7.67
C HIS A 105 -9.47 -10.70 8.41
N LEU A 106 -8.39 -10.04 8.82
CA LEU A 106 -7.37 -10.66 9.66
C LEU A 106 -7.97 -11.25 10.93
N ARG A 107 -8.88 -10.51 11.58
CA ARG A 107 -9.58 -11.02 12.76
C ARG A 107 -10.40 -12.26 12.45
N SER A 108 -11.18 -12.29 11.37
CA SER A 108 -12.00 -13.47 11.04
C SER A 108 -11.16 -14.69 10.70
N VAL A 109 -10.03 -14.51 9.99
CA VAL A 109 -9.09 -15.59 9.65
C VAL A 109 -8.38 -16.13 10.89
N LEU A 110 -8.05 -15.25 11.85
CA LEU A 110 -7.32 -15.64 13.06
C LEU A 110 -8.23 -16.13 14.20
N GLN A 111 -9.52 -15.78 14.19
CA GLN A 111 -10.47 -16.13 15.24
C GLN A 111 -10.53 -17.64 15.55
N PRO A 112 -10.54 -18.57 14.57
CA PRO A 112 -10.52 -20.01 14.85
C PRO A 112 -9.29 -20.50 15.63
N PHE A 113 -8.20 -19.72 15.63
CA PHE A 113 -6.97 -20.06 16.32
C PHE A 113 -6.90 -19.46 17.74
N THR A 114 -7.92 -18.70 18.16
CA THR A 114 -7.96 -18.07 19.49
C THR A 114 -8.45 -18.98 20.62
N GLU A 115 -9.03 -20.14 20.29
CA GLU A 115 -9.55 -21.08 21.28
C GLU A 115 -8.41 -21.89 21.94
N GLY A 116 -8.38 -21.90 23.27
CA GLY A 116 -7.44 -22.69 24.07
C GLY A 116 -6.26 -21.89 24.63
N GLN A 117 -5.03 -22.41 24.46
CA GLN A 117 -3.80 -21.77 24.94
C GLN A 117 -3.37 -20.63 24.02
N ARG A 118 -2.60 -19.68 24.58
CA ARG A 118 -2.01 -18.56 23.83
C ARG A 118 -1.18 -19.10 22.66
N ARG A 119 -1.58 -18.75 21.43
CA ARG A 119 -0.89 -19.18 20.21
C ARG A 119 0.36 -18.36 19.97
N ARG A 120 1.45 -19.06 19.64
CA ARG A 120 2.71 -18.48 19.18
C ARG A 120 2.63 -18.33 17.67
N VAL A 121 2.74 -17.10 17.20
CA VAL A 121 2.56 -16.76 15.79
C VAL A 121 3.83 -16.09 15.28
N ALA A 122 4.26 -16.50 14.09
CA ALA A 122 5.28 -15.81 13.32
C ALA A 122 4.62 -14.97 12.21
N ILE A 123 5.30 -13.91 11.78
CA ILE A 123 4.90 -13.11 10.62
C ILE A 123 5.98 -13.25 9.55
N TYR A 124 5.60 -13.52 8.30
CA TYR A 124 6.48 -13.45 7.15
C TYR A 124 6.19 -12.17 6.35
N GLY A 125 7.19 -11.30 6.23
CA GLY A 125 7.10 -10.00 5.57
C GLY A 125 7.21 -8.84 6.56
N THR A 126 7.56 -7.66 6.05
CA THR A 126 7.83 -6.45 6.85
C THR A 126 7.14 -5.20 6.32
N GLY A 127 6.14 -5.35 5.44
CA GLY A 127 5.37 -4.24 4.88
C GLY A 127 4.16 -3.85 5.74
N GLU A 128 3.31 -2.97 5.22
CA GLU A 128 2.09 -2.48 5.91
C GLU A 128 1.17 -3.63 6.37
N ALA A 129 1.05 -4.70 5.57
CA ALA A 129 0.30 -5.90 5.95
C ALA A 129 0.85 -6.57 7.21
N ALA A 130 2.17 -6.54 7.42
CA ALA A 130 2.82 -7.13 8.59
C ALA A 130 2.51 -6.31 9.85
N GLU A 131 2.48 -4.98 9.74
CA GLU A 131 2.05 -4.10 10.83
C GLU A 131 0.60 -4.37 11.23
N LEU A 132 -0.29 -4.52 10.24
CA LEU A 132 -1.68 -4.87 10.51
C LEU A 132 -1.81 -6.24 11.16
N ALA A 133 -1.09 -7.24 10.67
CA ALA A 133 -1.06 -8.57 11.29
C ALA A 133 -0.59 -8.48 12.75
N TYR A 134 0.48 -7.75 13.04
CA TYR A 134 0.99 -7.56 14.39
C TYR A 134 -0.04 -6.93 15.35
N LEU A 135 -0.72 -5.87 14.89
CA LEU A 135 -1.79 -5.24 15.66
C LEU A 135 -2.95 -6.22 15.92
N SER A 136 -3.38 -6.97 14.90
CA SER A 136 -4.42 -7.99 15.04
C SER A 136 -4.04 -9.10 16.01
N LEU A 137 -2.78 -9.57 16.00
CA LEU A 137 -2.30 -10.57 16.96
C LEU A 137 -2.38 -10.06 18.40
N THR A 138 -1.94 -8.82 18.63
CA THR A 138 -1.95 -8.19 19.96
C THR A 138 -3.37 -8.10 20.52
N GLU A 139 -4.34 -7.71 19.68
CA GLU A 139 -5.74 -7.60 20.07
C GLU A 139 -6.42 -8.93 20.36
N LEU A 140 -6.01 -10.00 19.66
CA LEU A 140 -6.53 -11.35 19.85
C LEU A 140 -5.79 -12.11 20.97
N GLY A 141 -4.86 -11.45 21.67
CA GLY A 141 -4.09 -12.04 22.76
C GLY A 141 -3.07 -13.09 22.30
N MET A 142 -2.74 -13.15 21.01
CA MET A 142 -1.71 -14.04 20.49
C MET A 142 -0.30 -13.52 20.83
N GLU A 143 0.71 -14.39 20.75
CA GLU A 143 2.10 -14.06 21.02
C GLU A 143 2.88 -14.02 19.71
N LEU A 144 3.43 -12.87 19.35
CA LEU A 144 4.39 -12.78 18.25
C LEU A 144 5.74 -13.34 18.73
N VAL A 145 6.22 -14.41 18.10
CA VAL A 145 7.49 -15.07 18.48
C VAL A 145 8.63 -14.83 17.49
N ALA A 146 8.32 -14.51 16.23
CA ALA A 146 9.31 -14.15 15.23
C ALA A 146 8.72 -13.34 14.09
N ILE A 147 9.57 -12.50 13.48
CA ILE A 147 9.33 -11.91 12.17
C ILE A 147 10.37 -12.49 11.23
N PHE A 148 9.91 -13.09 10.16
CA PHE A 148 10.74 -13.61 9.09
C PHE A 148 10.61 -12.73 7.86
N ASN A 149 11.69 -12.66 7.08
CA ASN A 149 11.64 -12.14 5.73
C ASN A 149 12.59 -12.94 4.84
N GLY A 150 12.52 -12.69 3.53
CA GLY A 150 13.62 -13.01 2.64
C GLY A 150 14.83 -12.09 2.91
N VAL A 151 15.65 -11.88 1.88
CA VAL A 151 16.85 -11.04 1.98
C VAL A 151 16.48 -9.56 2.11
N GLY A 152 17.07 -8.85 3.08
CA GLY A 152 17.18 -7.37 3.03
C GLY A 152 16.32 -6.56 4.00
N ALA A 153 15.75 -7.15 5.06
CA ALA A 153 15.18 -6.38 6.16
C ALA A 153 15.90 -6.69 7.48
N ASP A 154 16.42 -5.67 8.15
CA ASP A 154 17.15 -5.84 9.42
C ASP A 154 16.23 -5.75 10.64
N LYS A 155 15.14 -4.95 10.54
CA LYS A 155 14.22 -4.67 11.65
C LYS A 155 12.78 -4.45 11.17
N PHE A 156 11.83 -4.78 12.03
CA PHE A 156 10.40 -4.51 11.89
C PHE A 156 9.85 -4.03 13.23
N LEU A 157 9.28 -2.82 13.29
CA LEU A 157 8.83 -2.18 14.54
C LEU A 157 9.88 -2.23 15.67
N GLY A 158 11.16 -2.10 15.31
CA GLY A 158 12.29 -2.18 16.24
C GLY A 158 12.72 -3.60 16.65
N MET A 159 11.93 -4.63 16.31
CA MET A 159 12.24 -6.04 16.52
C MET A 159 13.16 -6.57 15.42
N PRO A 160 14.07 -7.52 15.72
CA PRO A 160 14.93 -8.13 14.71
C PRO A 160 14.10 -8.97 13.73
N VAL A 161 14.45 -8.87 12.44
CA VAL A 161 13.89 -9.71 11.39
C VAL A 161 14.87 -10.84 11.11
N GLN A 162 14.37 -12.07 11.15
CA GLN A 162 15.17 -13.27 10.91
C GLN A 162 15.02 -13.72 9.47
N ASP A 163 16.02 -14.44 8.97
CA ASP A 163 15.92 -15.08 7.67
C ASP A 163 14.93 -16.24 7.74
N ILE A 164 14.00 -16.31 6.80
CA ILE A 164 13.00 -17.39 6.75
C ILE A 164 13.62 -18.79 6.69
N ARG A 165 14.85 -18.93 6.20
CA ARG A 165 15.59 -20.21 6.19
C ARG A 165 15.92 -20.70 7.59
N GLU A 166 15.96 -19.82 8.58
CA GLU A 166 16.25 -20.12 9.97
C GLU A 166 14.99 -20.42 10.80
N GLN A 167 13.81 -20.48 10.17
CA GLN A 167 12.52 -20.67 10.86
C GLN A 167 12.45 -21.87 11.80
N HIS A 168 13.21 -22.92 11.49
CA HIS A 168 13.29 -24.14 12.29
C HIS A 168 13.89 -23.92 13.69
N SER A 169 14.57 -22.78 13.91
CA SER A 169 15.13 -22.40 15.22
C SER A 169 14.09 -21.75 16.16
N VAL A 170 12.91 -21.41 15.65
CA VAL A 170 11.84 -20.77 16.41
C VAL A 170 10.63 -21.71 16.46
N ASP A 171 10.09 -21.91 17.66
CA ASP A 171 8.87 -22.69 17.82
C ASP A 171 7.63 -21.78 17.71
N TYR A 172 6.84 -22.01 16.66
CA TYR A 172 5.60 -21.28 16.36
C TYR A 172 4.49 -22.25 15.93
N ASP A 173 3.25 -21.88 16.23
CA ASP A 173 2.06 -22.65 15.89
C ASP A 173 1.58 -22.30 14.47
N LEU A 174 1.70 -21.02 14.08
CA LEU A 174 1.25 -20.47 12.80
C LEU A 174 2.23 -19.44 12.26
N ILE A 175 2.27 -19.28 10.95
CA ILE A 175 2.98 -18.19 10.27
C ILE A 175 2.03 -17.46 9.33
N ILE A 176 1.89 -16.15 9.54
CA ILE A 176 1.06 -15.28 8.71
C ILE A 176 1.91 -14.75 7.55
N VAL A 177 1.49 -15.01 6.32
CA VAL A 177 2.08 -14.44 5.11
C VAL A 177 1.53 -13.02 4.93
N ALA A 178 2.27 -12.03 5.40
CA ALA A 178 1.82 -10.65 5.46
C ALA A 178 2.16 -9.87 4.20
N THR A 179 1.34 -10.10 3.17
CA THR A 179 1.40 -9.39 1.89
C THR A 179 0.00 -9.07 1.36
N LEU A 180 -0.14 -7.91 0.73
CA LEU A 180 -1.33 -7.56 -0.08
C LEU A 180 -1.10 -7.89 -1.56
N GLU A 181 0.13 -8.24 -1.95
CA GLU A 181 0.52 -8.50 -3.33
C GLU A 181 1.05 -9.93 -3.47
N GLN A 182 0.51 -10.67 -4.45
CA GLN A 182 0.99 -11.99 -4.90
C GLN A 182 1.28 -13.02 -3.77
N PRO A 183 0.29 -13.36 -2.92
CA PRO A 183 0.49 -14.32 -1.81
C PRO A 183 0.94 -15.71 -2.27
N GLY A 184 0.57 -16.14 -3.49
CA GLY A 184 0.92 -17.46 -4.02
C GLY A 184 2.43 -17.71 -4.15
N ALA A 185 3.17 -16.76 -4.73
CA ALA A 185 4.62 -16.89 -4.90
C ALA A 185 5.37 -16.95 -3.56
N MET A 186 4.91 -16.16 -2.57
CA MET A 186 5.49 -16.19 -1.23
C MET A 186 5.25 -17.53 -0.53
N VAL A 187 4.06 -18.08 -0.66
CA VAL A 187 3.71 -19.40 -0.09
C VAL A 187 4.55 -20.50 -0.70
N GLU A 188 4.72 -20.53 -2.02
CA GLU A 188 5.59 -21.52 -2.67
C GLU A 188 7.03 -21.42 -2.14
N GLY A 189 7.54 -20.20 -1.95
CA GLY A 189 8.83 -19.98 -1.29
C GLY A 189 8.89 -20.58 0.12
N LEU A 190 7.86 -20.34 0.95
CA LEU A 190 7.79 -20.88 2.32
C LEU A 190 7.77 -22.40 2.35
N LEU A 191 6.99 -23.03 1.46
CA LEU A 191 6.95 -24.48 1.32
C LEU A 191 8.32 -25.04 0.93
N ASN A 192 9.04 -24.39 0.01
CA ASN A 192 10.39 -24.77 -0.39
C ASN A 192 11.42 -24.64 0.76
N TYR A 193 11.19 -23.73 1.71
CA TYR A 193 11.99 -23.61 2.94
C TYR A 193 11.53 -24.52 4.08
N GLY A 194 10.62 -25.46 3.81
CA GLY A 194 10.20 -26.48 4.76
C GLY A 194 9.17 -26.01 5.79
N VAL A 195 8.48 -24.90 5.54
CA VAL A 195 7.34 -24.46 6.36
C VAL A 195 6.14 -25.37 6.07
N PRO A 196 5.54 -26.06 7.07
CA PRO A 196 4.39 -26.92 6.84
C PRO A 196 3.15 -26.13 6.38
N ARG A 197 2.42 -26.64 5.37
CA ARG A 197 1.28 -25.92 4.76
C ARG A 197 0.18 -25.59 5.76
N GLU A 198 -0.05 -26.48 6.71
CA GLU A 198 -1.04 -26.34 7.79
C GLU A 198 -0.72 -25.22 8.78
N LYS A 199 0.55 -24.78 8.85
CA LYS A 199 0.95 -23.63 9.66
C LYS A 199 0.80 -22.30 8.92
N ILE A 200 0.62 -22.32 7.59
CA ILE A 200 0.62 -21.11 6.76
C ILE A 200 -0.78 -20.50 6.72
N VAL A 201 -0.90 -19.27 7.21
CA VAL A 201 -2.11 -18.45 7.14
C VAL A 201 -1.89 -17.30 6.17
N MET A 202 -2.86 -17.04 5.30
CA MET A 202 -2.78 -16.00 4.26
C MET A 202 -3.89 -14.98 4.43
N PHE A 203 -3.63 -13.75 3.98
CA PHE A 203 -4.68 -12.80 3.63
C PHE A 203 -5.37 -13.37 2.38
N GLN A 204 -6.51 -14.05 2.52
CA GLN A 204 -7.30 -14.39 1.34
C GLN A 204 -7.88 -13.11 0.75
N ASN A 205 -7.75 -12.93 -0.57
CA ASN A 205 -8.48 -11.91 -1.31
C ASN A 205 -9.70 -12.54 -1.97
#